data_AF-A0A966S605-F1
#
_entry.id   AF-A0A966S605-F1
#
_cell.length_a   1.000
_cell.length_b   1.000
_cell.length_c   1.000
_cell.angle_alpha   90.00
_cell.angle_beta   90.00
_cell.angle_gamma   90.00
#
_symmetry.space_group_name_H-M   'P 1'
#
loop_
_entity.id
_entity.type
_entity.pdbx_description
1 polymer ?
#
loop_
_entity_poly.entity_id
_entity_poly.type
_entity_poly.pdbx_seq_one_letter_code
_entity_poly.pdbx_strand_id
1 'polypeptide(L)'
;MTTNEQGGTAIADASTTTGASMSSPGTPTRSGYTFNGWFTASSGGSAISFPYTHGQTANFTLYAQWTANTLTVTYDSQGGSAVSNGSTTTGASMSHPGTPTRSGYTFNGWFTASSGGSAI
;
A
#
# COMPACT_ATOMS: atom_id res chain seq x y z
N MET A 1 -12.08 10.43 -21.21
CA MET A 1 -11.44 9.33 -20.45
C MET A 1 -11.30 9.82 -19.03
N THR A 2 -11.73 9.02 -18.06
CA THR A 2 -11.61 9.36 -16.64
C THR A 2 -10.57 8.49 -15.96
N THR A 3 -9.99 8.96 -14.86
CA THR A 3 -9.15 8.15 -13.98
C THR A 3 -9.88 7.78 -12.69
N ASN A 4 -9.56 6.62 -12.14
CA ASN A 4 -9.93 6.22 -10.80
C ASN A 4 -8.66 5.79 -10.07
N GLU A 5 -8.23 6.60 -9.12
CA GLU A 5 -6.95 6.45 -8.43
C GLU A 5 -6.98 5.41 -7.29
N GLN A 6 -8.14 4.83 -7.00
CA GLN A 6 -8.32 3.79 -5.98
C GLN A 6 -7.65 4.13 -4.64
N GLY A 7 -7.91 5.33 -4.13
CA GLY A 7 -7.37 5.86 -2.88
C GLY A 7 -6.03 6.60 -3.02
N GLY A 8 -5.50 6.73 -4.24
CA GLY A 8 -4.40 7.67 -4.53
C GLY A 8 -4.85 9.13 -4.68
N THR A 9 -3.89 10.03 -4.77
CA THR A 9 -4.10 11.46 -5.10
C THR A 9 -4.75 11.62 -6.47
N ALA A 10 -5.80 12.43 -6.58
CA ALA A 10 -6.52 12.66 -7.83
C ALA A 10 -5.61 13.14 -8.97
N ILE A 11 -5.86 12.62 -10.17
CA ILE A 11 -5.28 13.10 -11.43
C ILE A 11 -6.39 13.71 -12.28
N ALA A 12 -6.05 14.73 -13.08
CA ALA A 12 -7.02 15.37 -13.95
C ALA A 12 -7.44 14.42 -15.09
N ASP A 13 -8.73 14.40 -15.38
CA ASP A 13 -9.28 13.66 -16.51
C ASP A 13 -8.75 14.20 -17.84
N ALA A 14 -8.73 13.33 -18.86
CA ALA A 14 -8.24 13.66 -20.18
C ALA A 14 -9.25 13.27 -21.27
N SER A 15 -9.23 14.02 -22.38
CA SER A 15 -10.01 13.70 -23.58
C SER A 15 -9.10 13.10 -24.65
N THR A 16 -9.62 12.09 -25.35
CA THR A 16 -8.92 11.40 -26.44
C THR A 16 -9.94 11.02 -27.52
N THR A 17 -9.49 10.87 -28.75
CA THR A 17 -10.31 10.50 -29.91
C THR A 17 -10.21 9.01 -30.17
N THR A 18 -11.26 8.39 -30.73
CA THR A 18 -11.26 6.97 -31.09
C THR A 18 -10.04 6.60 -31.94
N GLY A 19 -9.32 5.56 -31.52
CA GLY A 19 -8.13 5.05 -32.24
C GLY A 19 -6.87 5.89 -32.07
N ALA A 20 -6.92 6.99 -31.30
CA ALA A 20 -5.72 7.77 -30.99
C ALA A 20 -4.84 7.04 -29.96
N SER A 21 -3.53 7.27 -30.05
CA SER A 21 -2.59 6.89 -29.00
C SER A 21 -2.62 7.94 -27.89
N MET A 22 -2.81 7.48 -26.65
CA MET A 22 -2.77 8.34 -25.46
C MET A 22 -1.44 8.19 -24.71
N SER A 23 -0.97 9.28 -24.10
CA SER A 23 0.11 9.27 -23.12
C SER A 23 -0.39 8.85 -21.74
N SER A 24 0.53 8.49 -20.84
CA SER A 24 0.18 8.25 -19.43
C SER A 24 -0.49 9.51 -18.84
N PRO A 25 -1.59 9.37 -18.08
CA PRO A 25 -2.24 10.50 -17.42
C PRO A 25 -1.43 11.03 -16.22
N GLY A 26 -0.34 10.33 -15.85
CA GLY A 26 0.50 10.66 -14.70
C GLY A 26 0.57 9.50 -13.70
N THR A 27 1.34 9.72 -12.63
CA THR A 27 1.54 8.75 -11.55
C THR A 27 0.93 9.31 -10.27
N PRO A 28 -0.21 8.79 -9.79
CA PRO A 28 -0.77 9.23 -8.52
C PRO A 28 0.13 8.74 -7.38
N THR A 29 -0.06 9.28 -6.18
CA THR A 29 0.62 8.81 -4.96
C THR A 29 -0.37 8.31 -3.93
N ARG A 30 0.04 7.30 -3.15
CA ARG A 30 -0.76 6.72 -2.07
C ARG A 30 0.17 6.30 -0.92
N SER A 31 0.04 6.93 0.24
CA SER A 31 0.95 6.71 1.38
C SER A 31 0.94 5.25 1.85
N GLY A 32 2.13 4.63 1.92
CA GLY A 32 2.30 3.21 2.29
C GLY A 32 1.99 2.21 1.17
N TYR A 33 1.80 2.67 -0.06
CA TYR A 33 1.59 1.81 -1.23
C TYR A 33 2.51 2.17 -2.39
N THR A 34 2.84 1.18 -3.21
CA THR A 34 3.58 1.32 -4.48
C THR A 34 2.61 1.30 -5.64
N PHE A 35 2.72 2.27 -6.56
CA PHE A 35 1.90 2.33 -7.77
C PHE A 35 2.33 1.24 -8.77
N ASN A 36 1.43 0.35 -9.14
CA ASN A 36 1.69 -0.74 -10.09
C ASN A 36 1.41 -0.33 -11.54
N GLY A 37 0.64 0.74 -11.77
CA GLY A 37 0.23 1.17 -13.10
C GLY A 37 -1.27 1.40 -13.25
N TRP A 38 -1.66 1.74 -14.48
CA TRP A 38 -3.05 1.90 -14.89
C TRP A 38 -3.59 0.62 -15.54
N PHE A 39 -4.83 0.28 -15.25
CA PHE A 39 -5.49 -0.95 -15.68
C PHE A 39 -6.86 -0.66 -16.29
N THR A 40 -7.35 -1.61 -17.09
CA THR A 40 -8.66 -1.52 -17.76
C THR A 40 -9.86 -1.82 -16.84
N ALA A 41 -9.63 -2.30 -15.62
CA ALA A 41 -10.67 -2.62 -14.63
C ALA A 41 -10.22 -2.32 -13.20
N SER A 42 -11.19 -2.10 -12.30
CA SER A 42 -10.95 -1.78 -10.88
C SER A 42 -10.22 -2.89 -10.13
N SER A 43 -10.55 -4.14 -10.41
CA SER A 43 -9.86 -5.33 -9.91
C SER A 43 -9.64 -6.32 -11.04
N GLY A 44 -8.42 -6.85 -11.17
CA GLY A 44 -8.03 -7.63 -12.34
C GLY A 44 -7.91 -6.77 -13.60
N GLY A 45 -8.03 -7.38 -14.78
CA GLY A 45 -7.86 -6.69 -16.06
C GLY A 45 -6.40 -6.65 -16.55
N SER A 46 -6.17 -5.90 -17.62
CA SER A 46 -4.86 -5.82 -18.28
C SER A 46 -4.14 -4.54 -17.89
N ALA A 47 -2.86 -4.67 -17.54
CA ALA A 47 -1.98 -3.52 -17.35
C ALA A 47 -1.82 -2.75 -18.66
N ILE A 48 -1.86 -1.43 -18.59
CA ILE A 48 -1.72 -0.55 -19.74
C ILE A 48 -0.27 -0.07 -19.82
N SER A 49 0.34 -0.30 -20.97
CA SER A 49 1.62 0.32 -21.33
C SER A 49 1.37 1.54 -22.19
N PHE A 50 2.07 2.64 -21.89
CA PHE A 50 1.97 3.89 -22.64
C PHE A 50 3.17 4.08 -23.58
N PRO A 51 2.98 4.65 -24.78
CA PRO A 51 1.71 5.14 -25.32
C PRO A 51 0.72 4.00 -25.62
N TYR A 52 -0.56 4.23 -25.30
CA TYR A 52 -1.62 3.23 -25.42
C TYR A 52 -2.57 3.61 -26.54
N THR A 53 -2.74 2.74 -27.53
CA THR A 53 -3.77 2.93 -28.58
C THR A 53 -5.04 2.23 -28.14
N HIS A 54 -6.07 2.99 -27.80
CA HIS A 54 -7.33 2.43 -27.31
C HIS A 54 -8.32 2.20 -28.47
N GLY A 55 -9.05 1.08 -28.43
CA GLY A 55 -10.16 0.77 -29.34
C GLY A 55 -11.52 1.29 -28.87
N GLN A 56 -11.56 2.05 -27.78
CA GLN A 56 -12.82 2.51 -27.16
C GLN A 56 -13.50 3.58 -28.03
N THR A 57 -14.80 3.39 -28.28
CA THR A 57 -15.67 4.31 -29.03
C THR A 57 -16.58 5.14 -28.12
N ALA A 58 -16.52 4.90 -26.80
CA ALA A 58 -17.27 5.60 -25.77
C ALA A 58 -16.35 5.95 -24.59
N ASN A 59 -16.88 6.69 -23.62
CA ASN A 59 -16.15 7.02 -22.40
C ASN A 59 -15.72 5.74 -21.66
N PHE A 60 -14.48 5.73 -21.20
CA PHE A 60 -13.88 4.65 -20.43
C PHE A 60 -13.05 5.23 -19.28
N THR A 61 -12.82 4.37 -18.28
CA THR A 61 -12.09 4.70 -17.06
C THR A 61 -10.82 3.88 -16.97
N LEU A 62 -9.72 4.51 -16.57
CA LEU A 62 -8.50 3.84 -16.16
C LEU A 62 -8.45 3.70 -14.65
N TYR A 63 -7.99 2.54 -14.17
CA TYR A 63 -7.97 2.24 -12.73
C TYR A 63 -6.52 2.05 -12.26
N ALA A 64 -6.12 2.86 -11.27
CA ALA A 64 -4.81 2.73 -10.64
C ALA A 64 -4.76 1.47 -9.78
N GLN A 65 -3.74 0.62 -9.93
CA GLN A 65 -3.51 -0.50 -9.02
C GLN A 65 -2.28 -0.28 -8.14
N TRP A 66 -2.32 -0.89 -6.96
CA TRP A 66 -1.38 -0.61 -5.88
C TRP A 66 -0.91 -1.89 -5.19
N THR A 67 0.35 -1.94 -4.81
CA THR A 67 0.89 -2.96 -3.89
C THR A 67 1.11 -2.32 -2.52
N ALA A 68 0.59 -2.91 -1.45
CA ALA A 68 0.86 -2.44 -0.09
C ALA A 68 2.34 -2.63 0.25
N ASN A 69 2.99 -1.60 0.78
CA ASN A 69 4.40 -1.69 1.15
C ASN A 69 4.58 -2.60 2.38
N THR A 70 5.64 -3.39 2.38
CA THR A 70 6.06 -4.20 3.52
C THR A 70 6.70 -3.31 4.59
N LEU A 71 6.30 -3.51 5.83
CA LEU A 71 6.78 -2.82 7.01
C LEU A 71 7.48 -3.83 7.93
N THR A 72 8.70 -3.53 8.35
CA THR A 72 9.42 -4.32 9.35
C THR A 72 9.04 -3.84 10.75
N VAL A 73 8.71 -4.77 11.63
CA VAL A 73 8.43 -4.49 13.04
C VAL A 73 9.54 -5.10 13.88
N THR A 74 10.17 -4.27 14.68
CA THR A 74 11.27 -4.67 15.58
C THR A 74 10.78 -4.65 17.02
N TYR A 75 11.17 -5.67 17.78
CA TYR A 75 10.79 -5.82 19.17
C TYR A 75 12.02 -5.67 20.06
N ASP A 76 11.96 -4.70 20.97
CA ASP A 76 12.95 -4.54 22.03
C ASP A 76 12.40 -5.12 23.34
N SER A 77 12.87 -6.31 23.70
CA SER A 77 12.50 -7.00 24.94
C SER A 77 13.09 -6.33 26.20
N GLN A 78 13.82 -5.21 26.08
CA GLN A 78 14.43 -4.45 27.18
C GLN A 78 15.20 -5.35 28.16
N GLY A 79 16.09 -6.19 27.63
CA GLY A 79 16.89 -7.15 28.41
C GLY A 79 16.17 -8.46 28.79
N GLY A 80 14.95 -8.69 28.29
CA GLY A 80 14.33 -10.01 28.31
C GLY A 80 14.83 -10.93 27.19
N SER A 81 14.29 -12.14 27.12
CA SER A 81 14.58 -13.10 26.04
C SER A 81 14.26 -12.51 24.67
N ALA A 82 15.04 -12.90 23.67
CA ALA A 82 14.86 -12.41 22.30
C ALA A 82 13.46 -12.79 21.76
N VAL A 83 12.84 -11.84 21.06
CA VAL A 83 11.60 -12.04 20.32
C VAL A 83 11.87 -11.73 18.87
N SER A 84 11.50 -12.65 17.98
CA SER A 84 11.75 -12.50 16.55
C SER A 84 11.00 -11.29 16.01
N ASN A 85 11.69 -10.50 15.18
CA ASN A 85 11.09 -9.40 14.46
C ASN A 85 9.99 -9.90 13.51
N GLY A 86 8.97 -9.07 13.32
CA GLY A 86 7.85 -9.33 12.44
C GLY A 86 7.92 -8.53 11.14
N SER A 87 7.03 -8.86 10.21
CA SER A 87 6.71 -7.97 9.10
C SER A 87 5.20 -7.98 8.85
N THR A 88 4.68 -6.86 8.37
CA THR A 88 3.29 -6.72 7.93
C THR A 88 3.25 -5.88 6.66
N THR A 89 2.08 -5.71 6.06
CA THR A 89 1.87 -4.74 4.98
C THR A 89 1.04 -3.57 5.48
N THR A 90 1.14 -2.43 4.80
CA THR A 90 0.34 -1.24 5.11
C THR A 90 -1.15 -1.57 5.19
N GLY A 91 -1.77 -1.24 6.32
CA GLY A 91 -3.19 -1.44 6.59
C GLY A 91 -3.58 -2.86 7.04
N ALA A 92 -2.63 -3.80 7.12
CA ALA A 92 -2.88 -5.15 7.61
C ALA A 92 -2.70 -5.23 9.14
N SER A 93 -3.53 -6.06 9.79
CA SER A 93 -3.37 -6.43 11.19
C SER A 93 -2.19 -7.40 11.36
N MET A 94 -1.45 -7.27 12.46
CA MET A 94 -0.35 -8.17 12.82
C MET A 94 -0.76 -9.09 13.98
N SER A 95 -0.24 -10.32 14.00
CA SER A 95 -0.36 -11.20 15.16
C SER A 95 0.41 -10.65 16.36
N HIS A 96 -0.12 -10.84 17.56
CA HIS A 96 0.58 -10.44 18.77
C HIS A 96 1.96 -11.10 18.83
N PRO A 97 3.05 -10.33 19.06
CA PRO A 97 4.39 -10.89 19.25
C PRO A 97 4.47 -11.84 20.43
N GLY A 98 5.47 -12.72 20.40
CA GLY A 98 5.76 -13.62 21.52
C GLY A 98 6.04 -12.85 22.82
N THR A 99 5.71 -13.47 23.95
CA THR A 99 5.96 -12.89 25.28
C THR A 99 7.41 -13.16 25.70
N PRO A 100 8.25 -12.12 25.91
CA PRO A 100 9.60 -12.30 26.40
C PRO A 100 9.59 -12.64 27.89
N THR A 101 10.66 -13.30 28.34
CA THR A 101 10.88 -13.59 29.76
C THR A 101 12.10 -12.83 30.27
N ARG A 102 12.01 -12.27 31.48
CA ARG A 102 13.12 -11.58 32.15
C ARG A 102 13.13 -11.96 33.62
N SER A 103 14.23 -12.55 34.10
CA SER A 103 14.33 -13.05 35.48
C SER A 103 14.09 -11.95 36.51
N GLY A 104 13.13 -12.17 37.41
CA GLY A 104 12.74 -11.20 38.45
C GLY A 104 11.71 -10.15 38.00
N TYR A 105 11.15 -10.25 36.80
CA TYR A 105 10.17 -9.28 36.25
C TYR A 105 8.92 -9.99 35.71
N THR A 106 7.78 -9.29 35.72
CA THR A 106 6.53 -9.70 35.04
C THR A 106 6.37 -8.92 33.76
N PHE A 107 6.06 -9.61 32.66
CA PHE A 107 5.79 -8.95 31.39
C PHE A 107 4.41 -8.26 31.42
N ASN A 108 4.37 -6.94 31.23
CA ASN A 108 3.14 -6.13 31.31
C ASN A 108 2.57 -5.73 29.93
N GLY A 109 3.20 -6.18 28.83
CA GLY A 109 2.76 -5.87 27.47
C GLY A 109 3.83 -5.21 26.61
N TRP A 110 3.50 -5.07 25.33
CA TRP A 110 4.30 -4.33 24.36
C TRP A 110 3.83 -2.89 24.27
N PHE A 111 4.78 -1.97 24.09
CA PHE A 111 4.51 -0.54 24.04
C PHE A 111 5.19 0.08 22.82
N THR A 112 4.64 1.18 22.30
CA THR A 112 5.16 1.86 21.12
C THR A 112 6.48 2.61 21.34
N ALA A 113 6.93 2.75 22.59
CA ALA A 113 8.18 3.41 22.95
C ALA A 113 8.72 2.86 24.29
N SER A 114 10.02 3.00 24.51
CA SER A 114 10.68 2.61 25.78
C SER A 114 10.27 3.48 26.97
N SER A 115 9.78 4.69 26.72
CA SER A 115 9.14 5.55 27.72
C SER A 115 8.04 6.40 27.07
N GLY A 116 6.92 6.61 27.77
CA GLY A 116 5.78 7.42 27.30
C GLY A 116 4.98 6.82 26.13
N GLY A 117 5.24 5.56 25.76
CA GLY A 117 4.51 4.85 24.71
C GLY A 117 3.11 4.42 25.12
N SER A 118 2.27 4.11 24.13
CA SER A 118 0.96 3.49 24.34
C SER A 118 1.09 1.97 24.28
N ALA A 119 0.28 1.28 25.09
CA ALA A 119 0.18 -0.18 25.00
C ALA A 119 -0.41 -0.60 23.64
N ILE A 120 0.11 -1.70 23.08
CA ILE A 120 -0.30 -2.27 21.79
C ILE A 120 -1.36 -3.36 21.99
#